data_AF-A0A929EYR8-F1
#
_entry.id   AF-A0A929EYR8-F1
#
_cell.length_a   1.000
_cell.length_b   1.000
_cell.length_c   1.000
_cell.angle_alpha   90.00
_cell.angle_beta   90.00
_cell.angle_gamma   90.00
#
_symmetry.space_group_name_H-M   'P 1'
#
loop_
_entity.id
_entity.type
_entity.pdbx_description
1 polymer ?
#
loop_
_entity_poly.entity_id
_entity_poly.type
_entity_poly.pdbx_seq_one_letter_code
_entity_poly.pdbx_strand_id
1 'polypeptide(L)'
;MGGMILAMISRVTLGHTGRQLKPPGAIIPAFIFILAGATLRVVVPALWPEYTQWGIGLAGLLWVLAYGVFCACYGPMLLAARVDGQPG
;
A
#
# COMPACT_ATOMS: atom_id res chain seq x y z
N MET A 1 -2.93 8.96 6.74
CA MET A 1 -2.76 7.76 7.58
C MET A 1 -2.42 6.50 6.77
N GLY A 2 -3.20 6.11 5.74
CA GLY A 2 -2.96 4.86 4.98
C GLY A 2 -1.55 4.68 4.41
N GLY A 3 -0.95 5.72 3.82
CA GLY A 3 0.43 5.65 3.30
C GLY A 3 1.49 5.43 4.38
N MET A 4 1.35 6.04 5.56
CA MET A 4 2.27 5.81 6.69
C MET A 4 2.16 4.39 7.24
N ILE A 5 0.95 3.83 7.30
CA ILE A 5 0.72 2.44 7.74
C ILE A 5 1.41 1.49 6.76
N LEU A 6 1.22 1.69 5.44
CA LEU A 6 1.90 0.90 4.41
C LEU A 6 3.43 0.99 4.55
N ALA A 7 3.97 2.19 4.78
CA ALA A 7 5.40 2.42 4.98
C ALA A 7 5.95 1.69 6.22
N MET A 8 5.25 1.79 7.35
CA MET A 8 5.66 1.14 8.59
C MET A 8 5.60 -0.37 8.50
N ILE A 9 4.49 -0.94 8.02
CA ILE A 9 4.34 -2.41 7.94
C ILE A 9 5.39 -2.99 7.00
N SER A 10 5.63 -2.37 5.84
CA SER A 10 6.66 -2.81 4.89
C SER A 10 8.06 -2.87 5.50
N ARG A 11 8.43 -1.86 6.29
CA ARG A 11 9.72 -1.79 6.99
C ARG A 11 9.82 -2.83 8.10
N VAL A 12 8.76 -2.98 8.90
CA VAL A 12 8.71 -3.91 10.05
C VAL A 12 8.73 -5.36 9.55
N THR A 13 8.02 -5.68 8.47
CA THR A 13 8.08 -7.00 7.84
C THR A 13 9.49 -7.33 7.34
N LEU A 14 10.19 -6.40 6.69
CA LEU A 14 11.58 -6.61 6.25
C LEU A 14 12.53 -6.81 7.44
N GLY A 15 12.39 -6.00 8.49
CA GLY A 15 13.20 -6.10 9.71
C GLY A 15 13.01 -7.41 10.47
N HIS A 16 11.78 -7.94 10.55
CA HIS A 16 11.51 -9.20 11.24
C HIS A 16 11.72 -10.44 10.35
N THR A 17 11.72 -10.34 9.03
CA THR A 17 11.99 -11.51 8.14
C THR A 17 13.48 -11.70 7.82
N GLY A 18 14.35 -10.83 8.32
CA GLY A 18 15.80 -10.95 8.12
C GLY A 18 16.31 -10.54 6.73
N ARG A 19 15.38 -10.19 5.84
CA ARG A 19 15.66 -9.82 4.46
C ARG A 19 16.24 -8.41 4.40
N GLN A 20 17.19 -8.19 3.49
CA GLN A 20 17.78 -6.87 3.25
C GLN A 20 16.69 -5.82 3.07
N LEU A 21 16.86 -4.65 3.70
CA LEU A 21 16.00 -3.47 3.57
C LEU A 21 16.08 -2.81 2.17
N LYS A 22 16.03 -3.63 1.11
CA LYS A 22 15.73 -3.17 -0.23
C LYS A 22 14.21 -3.33 -0.43
N PRO A 23 13.42 -2.26 -0.29
CA PRO A 23 12.01 -2.34 -0.63
C PRO A 23 11.90 -2.79 -2.10
N PRO A 24 11.14 -3.86 -2.39
CA PRO A 24 10.89 -4.25 -3.77
C PRO A 24 10.26 -3.06 -4.51
N GLY A 25 10.69 -2.79 -5.73
CA GLY A 25 10.20 -1.66 -6.54
C GLY A 25 8.67 -1.62 -6.70
N ALA A 26 8.00 -2.76 -6.47
CA ALA A 26 6.55 -2.89 -6.42
C ALA A 26 5.85 -2.06 -5.33
N ILE A 27 6.57 -1.53 -4.33
CA ILE A 27 5.96 -0.65 -3.32
C ILE A 27 5.68 0.76 -3.86
N ILE A 28 6.48 1.22 -4.83
CA ILE A 28 6.38 2.56 -5.43
C ILE A 28 4.98 2.77 -6.05
N PRO A 29 4.45 1.87 -6.91
CA PRO A 29 3.11 2.05 -7.45
C PRO A 29 2.02 2.02 -6.36
N ALA A 30 2.18 1.27 -5.27
CA ALA A 30 1.23 1.27 -4.16
C ALA A 30 1.14 2.64 -3.46
N PHE A 31 2.27 3.33 -3.25
CA PHE A 31 2.28 4.69 -2.73
C PHE A 31 1.61 5.68 -3.69
N ILE A 32 1.89 5.56 -4.99
CA ILE A 32 1.27 6.42 -6.01
C ILE A 32 -0.25 6.24 -6.00
N PHE A 33 -0.76 5.01 -5.93
CA PHE A 33 -2.19 4.74 -5.87
C PHE A 33 -2.87 5.28 -4.60
N ILE A 34 -2.23 5.16 -3.43
CA ILE A 34 -2.76 5.76 -2.19
C ILE A 34 -2.80 7.29 -2.29
N LEU A 35 -1.75 7.91 -2.83
CA LEU A 35 -1.68 9.36 -2.97
C LEU A 35 -2.74 9.85 -3.96
N ALA A 36 -2.84 9.21 -5.13
CA ALA A 36 -3.84 9.52 -6.15
C ALA A 36 -5.26 9.37 -5.59
N GLY A 37 -5.55 8.28 -4.89
CA GLY A 37 -6.85 8.06 -4.24
C GLY A 37 -7.16 9.12 -3.18
N ALA A 38 -6.17 9.54 -2.38
CA ALA A 38 -6.34 10.62 -1.40
C ALA A 38 -6.63 11.97 -2.07
N THR A 39 -5.89 12.31 -3.14
CA THR A 39 -6.10 13.53 -3.92
C THR A 39 -7.48 13.53 -4.57
N LEU A 40 -7.87 12.44 -5.23
CA LEU A 40 -9.21 12.29 -5.83
C LEU A 40 -10.33 12.50 -4.80
N ARG A 41 -10.13 12.01 -3.57
CA ARG A 41 -11.12 12.14 -2.49
C ARG A 41 -11.32 13.57 -2.00
N VAL A 42 -10.36 14.47 -2.22
CA VAL A 42 -10.42 15.87 -1.79
C VAL A 42 -10.72 16.80 -2.96
N VAL A 43 -10.07 16.58 -4.10
CA VAL A 43 -10.16 17.46 -5.27
C VAL A 43 -11.51 17.29 -5.99
N VAL A 44 -12.02 16.06 -6.12
CA VAL A 44 -13.29 15.82 -6.83
C VAL A 44 -14.47 16.48 -6.09
N PRO A 45 -14.67 16.28 -4.78
CA PRO A 45 -15.76 16.96 -4.08
C PRO A 45 -15.59 18.48 -4.00
N ALA A 46 -14.35 18.98 -4.01
CA ALA A 46 -14.07 20.42 -3.92
C ALA A 46 -14.32 21.17 -5.24
N LEU A 47 -13.99 20.57 -6.38
CA LEU A 47 -14.14 21.21 -7.70
C LEU A 47 -15.42 20.81 -8.42
N TRP A 48 -15.87 19.56 -8.24
CA TRP A 48 -17.06 19.03 -8.90
C TRP A 48 -17.92 18.20 -7.93
N PRO A 49 -18.73 18.87 -7.09
CA PRO A 49 -19.58 18.20 -6.11
C PRO A 49 -20.53 17.16 -6.71
N GLU A 50 -20.93 17.36 -7.97
CA GLU A 50 -21.82 16.50 -8.76
C GLU A 50 -21.23 15.09 -8.98
N TYR A 51 -19.90 15.00 -9.10
CA TYR A 51 -19.19 13.74 -9.34
C TYR A 51 -18.62 13.12 -8.05
N THR A 52 -19.02 13.62 -6.88
CA THR A 52 -18.50 13.16 -5.58
C THR A 52 -18.63 11.65 -5.40
N GLN A 53 -19.77 11.05 -5.74
CA GLN A 53 -19.95 9.59 -5.61
C GLN A 53 -18.99 8.81 -6.51
N TRP A 54 -18.81 9.24 -7.76
CA TRP A 54 -17.87 8.61 -8.70
C TRP A 54 -16.42 8.79 -8.24
N GLY A 55 -16.05 9.99 -7.78
CA GLY A 55 -14.72 10.28 -7.25
C GLY A 55 -14.36 9.45 -6.01
N ILE A 56 -15.32 9.26 -5.10
CA ILE A 56 -15.15 8.39 -3.92
C ILE A 56 -15.01 6.92 -4.34
N GLY A 57 -15.80 6.45 -5.32
CA GLY A 57 -15.70 5.10 -5.86
C GLY A 57 -14.32 4.81 -6.46
N LEU A 58 -13.81 5.71 -7.31
CA LEU A 58 -12.47 5.64 -7.89
C LEU A 58 -11.37 5.70 -6.83
N ALA A 59 -11.50 6.58 -5.84
CA ALA A 59 -10.55 6.67 -4.73
C ALA A 59 -10.49 5.36 -3.92
N GLY A 60 -11.65 4.74 -3.68
CA GLY A 60 -11.75 3.43 -3.04
C GLY A 60 -11.06 2.34 -3.85
N LEU A 61 -11.28 2.30 -5.17
CA LEU A 61 -10.67 1.31 -6.06
C LEU A 61 -9.15 1.43 -6.08
N LEU A 62 -8.62 2.66 -6.13
CA LEU A 62 -7.18 2.93 -6.05
C LEU A 62 -6.58 2.47 -4.72
N TRP A 63 -7.30 2.64 -3.62
CA TRP A 63 -6.86 2.13 -2.32
C TRP A 63 -6.84 0.61 -2.27
N VAL A 64 -7.87 -0.06 -2.80
CA VAL A 64 -7.90 -1.53 -2.89
C VAL A 64 -6.74 -2.05 -3.73
N LEU A 65 -6.43 -1.40 -4.86
CA LEU A 65 -5.27 -1.76 -5.69
C LEU A 65 -3.95 -1.55 -4.95
N ALA A 66 -3.79 -0.44 -4.23
CA ALA A 66 -2.58 -0.18 -3.45
C ALA A 66 -2.32 -1.25 -2.38
N TYR A 67 -3.35 -1.59 -1.59
CA TYR A 67 -3.24 -2.65 -0.59
C TYR A 67 -3.15 -4.05 -1.22
N GLY A 68 -3.76 -4.26 -2.38
CA GLY A 68 -3.63 -5.50 -3.16
C GLY A 68 -2.20 -5.76 -3.61
N VAL A 69 -1.52 -4.74 -4.13
CA VAL A 69 -0.09 -4.82 -4.48
C VAL A 69 0.76 -5.12 -3.24
N PHE A 70 0.45 -4.48 -2.11
CA PHE A 70 1.11 -4.79 -0.85
C PHE A 70 0.89 -6.25 -0.43
N CYS A 71 -0.34 -6.76 -0.41
CA CYS A 71 -0.63 -8.15 -0.08
C CYS A 71 0.05 -9.14 -1.04
N ALA A 72 0.09 -8.85 -2.34
CA ALA A 72 0.74 -9.71 -3.33
C ALA A 72 2.26 -9.78 -3.16
N CYS A 73 2.91 -8.68 -2.77
CA CYS A 73 4.36 -8.66 -2.56
C CYS A 73 4.78 -9.14 -1.16
N TYR A 74 4.06 -8.70 -0.12
CA TYR A 74 4.42 -8.94 1.28
C TYR A 74 3.74 -10.19 1.87
N GLY A 75 2.58 -10.60 1.35
CA GLY A 75 1.88 -11.82 1.76
C GLY A 75 2.71 -13.10 1.60
N PRO A 76 3.26 -13.42 0.41
CA PRO A 76 4.11 -14.61 0.25
C PRO A 76 5.42 -14.50 1.04
N MET A 77 5.87 -13.27 1.32
CA MET A 77 7.04 -13.02 2.15
C MET A 77 6.82 -13.29 3.63
N LEU A 78 5.59 -13.11 4.13
CA LEU A 78 5.18 -13.48 5.50
C LEU A 78 4.89 -14.98 5.64
N LEU A 79 4.44 -15.63 4.56
CA LEU A 79 4.14 -17.07 4.54
C LEU A 79 5.38 -17.94 4.29
N ALA A 80 6.47 -17.35 3.80
CA ALA A 80 7.72 -18.05 3.59
C ALA A 80 8.55 -18.09 4.89
N ALA A 81 9.23 -19.21 5.13
CA ALA A 81 10.19 -19.34 6.22
C ALA A 81 11.24 -18.21 6.18
N ARG A 82 11.64 -17.73 7.36
CA ARG A 82 12.69 -16.70 7.49
C ARG A 82 13.95 -17.16 6.77
N VAL A 83 14.52 -16.27 5.98
CA VAL A 83 15.74 -16.55 5.19
C VAL A 83 16.94 -16.83 6.11
N ASP A 84 16.89 -16.32 7.34
CA ASP A 84 17.98 -16.36 8.32
C ASP A 84 18.00 -17.65 9.16
N GLY A 85 17.03 -18.56 8.96
CA GLY A 85 16.97 -19.85 9.65
C GLY A 85 16.68 -19.81 11.16
N GLN A 86 16.46 -18.63 11.75
CA GLN A 86 16.07 -18.51 13.16
C GLN A 86 14.58 -18.82 13.38
N PRO A 87 14.20 -19.40 14.54
CA PRO A 87 12.80 -19.70 14.83
C PRO A 87 11.98 -18.40 14.85
N GLY A 88 10.96 -18.35 14.00
CA GLY A 88 9.97 -17.28 13.87
C GLY A 88 9.10 -17.47 12.65
#